data_AF-C0ZCY3-F1
#
_entry.id   AF-C0ZCY3-F1
#
_cell.length_a   1.000
_cell.length_b   1.000
_cell.length_c   1.000
_cell.angle_alpha   90.00
_cell.angle_beta   90.00
_cell.angle_gamma   90.00
#
_symmetry.space_group_name_H-M   'P 1'
#
loop_
_entity.id
_entity.type
_entity.pdbx_description
1 polymer ?
#
loop_
_entity_poly.entity_id
_entity_poly.type
_entity_poly.pdbx_seq_one_letter_code
_entity_poly.pdbx_strand_id
1 'polypeptide(L)'
;MEKVMFIEIGMGIDMHGQNVTKAAVRAVQNAIHHNSMPGLRSVLPGNDIHNMKVHVRLAVPADKDKLDLKTVRQALPYGEVSFEIVDGGMLTSSGVVIAEKEDKNDLAYIVIASVEVGY
;
A
#
# COMPACT_ATOMS: atom_id res chain seq x y z
N MET A 1 -10.52 -9.86 -11.29
CA MET A 1 -10.12 -11.07 -10.54
C MET A 1 -11.32 -12.00 -10.52
N GLU A 2 -11.16 -13.29 -10.78
CA GLU A 2 -12.27 -14.27 -10.78
C GLU A 2 -12.60 -14.71 -9.35
N LYS A 3 -11.58 -14.95 -8.51
CA LYS A 3 -11.77 -15.37 -7.12
C LYS A 3 -10.79 -14.68 -6.18
N VAL A 4 -11.32 -14.00 -5.17
CA VAL A 4 -10.55 -13.46 -4.04
C VAL A 4 -10.30 -14.60 -3.04
N MET A 5 -9.04 -14.77 -2.63
CA MET A 5 -8.64 -15.78 -1.66
C MET A 5 -8.47 -15.19 -0.26
N PHE A 6 -7.85 -14.03 -0.16
CA PHE A 6 -7.64 -13.33 1.11
C PHE A 6 -7.45 -11.83 0.88
N ILE A 7 -7.61 -11.07 1.96
CA ILE A 7 -7.45 -9.62 2.00
C ILE A 7 -6.55 -9.29 3.18
N GLU A 8 -5.48 -8.54 2.91
CA GLU A 8 -4.52 -8.07 3.90
C GLU A 8 -4.65 -6.55 4.01
N ILE A 9 -4.80 -6.04 5.23
CA ILE A 9 -5.00 -4.61 5.47
C ILE A 9 -3.81 -4.05 6.24
N GLY A 10 -3.34 -2.89 5.82
CA GLY A 10 -2.22 -2.21 6.47
C GLY A 10 -2.39 -0.71 6.52
N MET A 11 -1.69 -0.09 7.46
CA MET A 11 -1.60 1.36 7.63
C MET A 11 -0.16 1.80 7.46
N GLY A 12 0.03 2.92 6.77
CA GLY A 12 1.33 3.55 6.59
C GLY A 12 1.23 5.04 6.87
N ILE A 13 2.23 5.53 7.60
CA ILE A 13 2.27 6.91 8.04
C ILE A 13 3.54 7.54 7.51
N ASP A 14 3.43 8.72 6.92
CA ASP A 14 4.54 9.64 6.77
C ASP A 14 4.38 10.80 7.75
N MET A 15 5.15 10.75 8.84
CA MET A 15 5.12 11.77 9.89
C MET A 15 5.77 13.09 9.44
N HIS A 16 6.69 13.02 8.46
CA HIS A 16 7.49 14.15 8.01
C HIS A 16 7.83 14.06 6.53
N GLY A 17 7.84 15.20 5.84
CA GLY A 17 8.22 15.30 4.42
C GLY A 17 7.05 15.29 3.43
N GLN A 18 5.80 15.18 3.93
CA GLN A 18 4.57 15.24 3.15
C GLN A 18 4.61 14.35 1.89
N ASN A 19 5.13 13.13 2.07
CA ASN A 19 5.38 12.17 1.02
C ASN A 19 4.34 11.06 1.07
N VAL A 20 3.27 11.25 0.29
CA VAL A 20 2.17 10.29 0.15
C VAL A 20 2.65 8.91 -0.36
N THR A 21 3.67 8.87 -1.22
CA THR A 21 4.26 7.62 -1.73
C THR A 21 4.89 6.82 -0.59
N LYS A 22 5.64 7.48 0.29
CA LYS A 22 6.28 6.84 1.45
C LYS A 22 5.24 6.30 2.43
N ALA A 23 4.16 7.04 2.68
CA ALA A 23 3.04 6.55 3.47
C ALA A 23 2.37 5.32 2.81
N ALA A 24 2.12 5.36 1.50
CA ALA A 24 1.51 4.25 0.76
C ALA A 24 2.39 3.00 0.73
N VAL A 25 3.71 3.13 0.50
CA VAL A 25 4.66 2.02 0.59
C VAL A 25 4.60 1.38 1.97
N ARG A 26 4.65 2.19 3.03
CA ARG A 26 4.53 1.70 4.42
C ARG A 26 3.21 0.96 4.66
N ALA A 27 2.11 1.43 4.08
CA ALA A 27 0.80 0.80 4.23
C ALA A 27 0.76 -0.58 3.59
N VAL A 28 1.26 -0.71 2.36
CA VAL A 28 1.36 -2.01 1.67
C VAL A 28 2.31 -2.95 2.39
N GLN A 29 3.47 -2.45 2.83
CA GLN A 29 4.43 -3.23 3.61
C GLN A 29 3.82 -3.71 4.93
N ASN A 30 3.07 -2.85 5.63
CA ASN A 30 2.40 -3.21 6.88
C ASN A 30 1.35 -4.31 6.65
N ALA A 31 0.64 -4.27 5.52
CA ALA A 31 -0.37 -5.27 5.16
C ALA A 31 0.25 -6.67 4.99
N ILE A 32 1.38 -6.78 4.29
CA ILE A 32 1.88 -8.09 3.81
C ILE A 32 3.00 -8.71 4.65
N HIS A 33 3.81 -7.93 5.38
CA HIS A 33 5.06 -8.44 5.97
C HIS A 33 4.90 -9.43 7.13
N HIS A 34 3.73 -9.45 7.77
CA HIS A 34 3.49 -10.33 8.92
C HIS A 34 2.80 -11.66 8.53
N ASN A 35 2.58 -11.87 7.23
CA ASN A 35 1.89 -13.04 6.71
C ASN A 35 2.86 -13.94 5.92
N SER A 36 2.67 -15.25 6.01
CA SER A 36 3.39 -16.24 5.21
C SER A 36 2.39 -17.23 4.63
N MET A 37 2.47 -17.44 3.31
CA MET A 37 1.49 -18.24 2.58
C MET A 37 2.18 -19.35 1.77
N PRO A 38 2.82 -20.32 2.45
CA PRO A 38 3.61 -21.37 1.79
C PRO A 38 2.79 -22.25 0.82
N GLY A 39 1.49 -22.42 1.09
CA GLY A 39 0.57 -23.20 0.25
C GLY A 39 -0.07 -22.44 -0.91
N LEU A 40 0.24 -21.16 -1.10
CA LEU A 40 -0.44 -20.32 -2.09
C LEU A 40 -0.28 -20.87 -3.51
N ARG A 41 0.93 -21.32 -3.85
CA ARG A 41 1.22 -21.86 -5.18
C ARG A 41 0.31 -23.05 -5.55
N SER A 42 -0.02 -23.93 -4.60
CA SER A 42 -0.81 -25.14 -4.89
C SER A 42 -2.30 -24.89 -5.10
N VAL A 43 -2.80 -23.69 -4.80
CA VAL A 43 -4.21 -23.32 -4.96
C VAL A 43 -4.45 -22.38 -6.14
N LEU A 44 -3.37 -21.90 -6.78
CA LEU A 44 -3.44 -21.09 -7.99
C LEU A 44 -3.65 -21.96 -9.23
N PRO A 45 -4.30 -21.43 -10.29
CA PRO A 45 -4.43 -22.13 -11.57
C PRO A 45 -3.08 -22.62 -12.07
N GLY A 46 -3.02 -23.90 -12.49
CA GLY A 46 -1.79 -24.50 -13.01
C GLY A 46 -0.64 -24.63 -12.00
N ASN A 47 -0.89 -24.40 -10.71
CA ASN A 47 0.14 -24.35 -9.66
C ASN A 47 1.28 -23.35 -9.96
N ASP A 48 0.94 -22.23 -10.60
CA ASP A 48 1.89 -21.19 -11.01
C ASP A 48 1.65 -19.90 -10.23
N ILE A 49 2.71 -19.40 -9.58
CA ILE A 49 2.69 -18.14 -8.83
C ILE A 49 2.46 -16.93 -9.73
N HIS A 50 2.76 -17.04 -11.03
CA HIS A 50 2.52 -15.97 -12.00
C HIS A 50 1.03 -15.75 -12.30
N ASN A 51 0.17 -16.72 -11.97
CA ASN A 51 -1.28 -16.57 -12.08
C ASN A 51 -1.89 -15.82 -10.89
N MET A 52 -1.08 -15.43 -9.90
CA MET A 52 -1.53 -14.61 -8.79
C MET A 52 -1.84 -13.18 -9.25
N LYS A 53 -3.06 -12.74 -8.99
CA LYS A 53 -3.49 -11.35 -9.16
C LYS A 53 -3.56 -10.66 -7.81
N VAL A 54 -3.08 -9.43 -7.78
CA VAL A 54 -3.08 -8.58 -6.60
C VAL A 54 -3.78 -7.28 -6.95
N HIS A 55 -4.84 -6.96 -6.24
CA HIS A 55 -5.54 -5.70 -6.35
C HIS A 55 -5.31 -4.88 -5.09
N VAL A 56 -4.67 -3.73 -5.24
CA VAL A 56 -4.32 -2.86 -4.12
C VAL A 56 -5.19 -1.62 -4.14
N ARG A 57 -6.07 -1.50 -3.15
CA ARG A 57 -6.82 -0.28 -2.89
C ARG A 57 -6.06 0.57 -1.88
N LEU A 58 -5.77 1.83 -2.23
CA LEU A 58 -5.12 2.80 -1.35
C LEU A 58 -6.10 3.94 -1.03
N ALA A 59 -6.45 4.08 0.24
CA ALA A 59 -7.17 5.24 0.74
C ALA A 59 -6.17 6.33 1.11
N VAL A 60 -6.18 7.40 0.32
CA VAL A 60 -5.16 8.46 0.34
C VAL A 60 -5.79 9.79 0.76
N PRO A 61 -5.20 10.53 1.71
CA PRO A 61 -5.87 11.68 2.30
C PRO A 61 -5.64 13.01 1.55
N ALA A 62 -4.57 13.10 0.77
CA ALA A 62 -4.25 14.26 -0.09
C ALA A 62 -3.17 13.91 -1.11
N ASP A 63 -2.93 14.83 -2.04
CA ASP A 63 -1.82 14.76 -3.02
C ASP A 63 -1.78 13.48 -3.85
N LYS A 64 -2.94 12.93 -4.22
CA LYS A 64 -3.06 11.71 -5.04
C LYS A 64 -2.28 11.80 -6.36
N ASP A 65 -2.18 13.00 -6.93
CA ASP A 65 -1.41 13.31 -8.14
C ASP A 65 0.11 13.11 -7.97
N LYS A 66 0.61 13.14 -6.73
CA LYS A 66 2.03 12.93 -6.39
C LYS A 66 2.37 11.49 -6.01
N LEU A 67 1.38 10.60 -5.95
CA LEU A 67 1.57 9.21 -5.59
C LEU A 67 2.28 8.44 -6.70
N ASP A 68 3.50 7.96 -6.43
CA ASP A 68 4.25 7.12 -7.35
C ASP A 68 3.91 5.64 -7.17
N LEU A 69 2.96 5.17 -7.98
CA LEU A 69 2.52 3.78 -8.01
C LEU A 69 3.62 2.81 -8.45
N LYS A 70 4.64 3.25 -9.20
CA LYS A 70 5.77 2.37 -9.54
C LYS A 70 6.60 2.05 -8.31
N THR A 71 6.81 3.03 -7.44
CA THR A 71 7.50 2.82 -6.16
C THR A 71 6.65 1.94 -5.23
N VAL A 72 5.33 2.18 -5.12
CA VAL A 72 4.44 1.31 -4.32
C VAL A 72 4.44 -0.13 -4.84
N ARG A 73 4.42 -0.33 -6.16
CA ARG A 73 4.50 -1.66 -6.79
C ARG A 73 5.73 -2.45 -6.36
N GLN A 74 6.88 -1.80 -6.12
CA GLN A 74 8.11 -2.48 -5.73
C GLN A 74 8.02 -3.11 -4.32
N ALA A 75 7.07 -2.68 -3.48
CA ALA A 75 6.83 -3.32 -2.19
C ALA A 75 6.18 -4.71 -2.29
N LEU A 76 5.60 -5.06 -3.45
CA LEU A 76 4.92 -6.34 -3.66
C LEU A 76 5.84 -7.33 -4.39
N PRO A 77 6.14 -8.49 -3.79
CA PRO A 77 7.15 -9.40 -4.34
C PRO A 77 6.69 -10.16 -5.60
N TYR A 78 5.40 -10.45 -5.73
CA TYR A 78 4.86 -11.31 -6.79
C TYR A 78 3.51 -10.81 -7.31
N GLY A 79 3.07 -11.41 -8.43
CA GLY A 79 1.73 -11.25 -8.99
C GLY A 79 1.57 -10.11 -10.00
N GLU A 80 0.49 -10.21 -10.77
CA GLU A 80 -0.03 -9.15 -11.61
C GLU A 80 -0.76 -8.14 -10.72
N VAL A 81 -0.21 -6.93 -10.61
CA VAL A 81 -0.68 -5.92 -9.66
C VAL A 81 -1.50 -4.85 -10.37
N SER A 82 -2.65 -4.53 -9.79
CA SER A 82 -3.48 -3.37 -10.16
C SER A 82 -3.70 -2.48 -8.94
N PHE A 83 -3.95 -1.19 -9.19
CA PHE A 83 -4.19 -0.20 -8.13
C PHE A 83 -5.53 0.48 -8.31
N GLU A 84 -6.21 0.72 -7.20
CA GLU A 84 -7.37 1.60 -7.08
C GLU A 84 -7.07 2.68 -6.01
N ILE A 85 -7.19 3.95 -6.38
CA ILE A 85 -6.89 5.06 -5.46
C ILE A 85 -8.19 5.76 -5.09
N VAL A 86 -8.52 5.78 -3.80
CA VAL A 86 -9.75 6.36 -3.26
C VAL A 86 -9.44 7.48 -2.26
N ASP A 87 -10.39 8.40 -2.08
CA ASP A 87 -10.29 9.39 -1.00
C ASP A 87 -10.49 8.69 0.34
N GLY A 88 -9.65 9.01 1.33
CA GLY A 88 -9.75 8.42 2.66
C GLY A 88 -8.44 8.55 3.42
N GLY A 89 -8.16 7.64 4.37
CA GLY A 89 -6.98 7.80 5.23
C GLY A 89 -7.14 8.98 6.19
N MET A 90 -6.05 9.64 6.56
CA MET A 90 -6.10 10.82 7.43
C MET A 90 -4.95 11.79 7.17
N LEU A 91 -5.26 13.09 7.15
CA LEU A 91 -4.31 14.16 7.45
C LEU A 91 -4.51 14.59 8.89
N THR A 92 -3.43 14.72 9.63
CA THR A 92 -3.45 15.29 10.99
C THR A 92 -2.19 16.09 11.22
N SER A 93 -2.22 17.03 12.17
CA SER A 93 -0.99 17.69 12.60
C SER A 93 -0.05 16.68 13.25
N SER A 94 1.22 16.71 12.87
CA SER A 94 2.36 16.06 13.54
C SER A 94 2.80 16.86 14.78
N GLY A 95 2.26 18.06 14.98
CA GLY A 95 2.55 18.96 16.09
C GLY A 95 3.88 19.70 15.98
N VAL A 96 4.67 19.47 14.92
CA VAL A 96 6.00 20.06 14.74
C VAL A 96 6.39 20.13 13.26
N VAL A 97 7.12 21.18 12.89
CA VAL A 97 7.79 21.29 11.58
C VAL A 97 9.29 21.13 11.81
N ILE A 98 9.89 20.08 11.26
CA ILE A 98 11.31 19.78 11.38
C ILE A 98 11.96 19.87 9.99
N ALA A 99 12.66 20.98 9.73
CA ALA A 99 13.25 21.26 8.42
C ALA A 99 14.29 20.20 8.00
N GLU A 100 15.04 19.64 8.94
CA GLU A 100 16.02 18.56 8.70
C GLU A 100 15.37 17.24 8.27
N LYS A 101 14.06 17.09 8.48
CA LYS A 101 13.27 15.95 8.02
C LYS A 101 12.43 16.27 6.79
N GLU A 102 12.76 17.37 6.10
CA GLU A 102 12.13 17.82 4.85
C GLU A 102 10.66 18.27 5.01
N ASP A 103 10.24 18.64 6.22
CA ASP A 103 8.89 19.14 6.45
C ASP A 103 8.62 20.46 5.71
N LYS A 104 7.53 20.47 4.95
CA LYS A 104 6.95 21.62 4.25
C LYS A 104 5.79 22.23 5.05
N ASN A 105 5.14 21.44 5.88
CA ASN A 105 4.09 21.82 6.81
C ASN A 105 4.09 20.86 8.01
N ASP A 106 3.15 21.04 8.94
CA ASP A 106 3.01 20.19 10.12
C ASP A 106 2.08 18.99 9.87
N LEU A 107 1.80 18.59 8.63
CA LEU A 107 0.87 17.49 8.35
C LEU A 107 1.59 16.14 8.27
N ALA A 108 1.03 15.17 8.99
CA ALA A 108 1.31 13.75 8.83
C ALA A 108 0.29 13.11 7.86
N TYR A 109 0.79 12.29 6.95
CA TYR A 109 -0.01 11.61 5.92
C TYR A 109 -0.23 10.16 6.33
N ILE A 110 -1.48 9.76 6.52
CA ILE A 110 -1.85 8.40 6.92
C ILE A 110 -2.63 7.76 5.79
N VAL A 111 -2.07 6.69 5.22
CA VAL A 111 -2.64 5.92 4.12
C VAL A 111 -3.06 4.54 4.65
N ILE A 112 -4.24 4.08 4.21
CA ILE A 112 -4.70 2.71 4.45
C ILE A 112 -4.60 1.93 3.14
N ALA A 113 -4.06 0.72 3.19
CA ALA A 113 -3.99 -0.21 2.08
C ALA A 113 -4.88 -1.43 2.34
N SER A 114 -5.64 -1.83 1.34
CA SER A 114 -6.29 -3.15 1.25
C SER A 114 -5.63 -3.89 0.08
N VAL A 115 -4.90 -4.95 0.38
CA VAL A 115 -4.23 -5.82 -0.59
C VAL A 115 -5.08 -7.07 -0.75
N GLU A 116 -5.81 -7.15 -1.85
CA GLU A 116 -6.69 -8.27 -2.20
C GLU A 116 -5.93 -9.22 -3.13
N VAL A 117 -5.84 -10.50 -2.76
CA VAL A 117 -5.08 -11.50 -3.53
C VAL A 117 -5.98 -12.62 -4.01
N GLY A 118 -5.79 -13.02 -5.27
CA GLY A 118 -6.59 -14.04 -5.92
C GLY A 118 -6.04 -14.43 -7.30
N TYR A 119 -6.93 -14.89 -8.18
CA TYR A 119 -6.65 -15.15 -9.61
C TYR A 119 -7.89 -14.85 -10.46
#